data_AF-A0AAW9IZE8-F1
#
_entry.id   AF-A0AAW9IZE8-F1
#
_cell.length_a   1.000
_cell.length_b   1.000
_cell.length_c   1.000
_cell.angle_alpha   90.00
_cell.angle_beta   90.00
_cell.angle_gamma   90.00
#
_symmetry.space_group_name_H-M   'P 1'
#
loop_
_entity.id
_entity.type
_entity.pdbx_description
1 polymer ?
#
loop_
_entity_poly.entity_id
_entity_poly.type
_entity_poly.pdbx_seq_one_letter_code
_entity_poly.pdbx_strand_id
1 'polypeptide(L)' 'MGEFLERNIQRVIQESVPGKQITIAHVIASPMPDIYERLGIDEKGAIGILTLTPYETAIIAADIATKVADVEIGFLDR' A
#
# COMPACT_ATOMS: atom_id res chain seq x y z
N MET A 1 26.36 -37.66 -7.57
CA MET A 1 26.64 -36.39 -8.27
C MET A 1 26.06 -36.48 -9.69
N GLY A 2 24.71 -36.49 -9.80
CA GLY A 2 24.02 -36.79 -11.07
C GLY A 2 22.64 -36.15 -11.22
N GLU A 3 22.00 -35.67 -10.14
CA GLU A 3 20.65 -35.10 -10.22
C GLU A 3 20.57 -33.62 -10.66
N PHE A 4 21.69 -32.91 -10.78
CA PHE A 4 21.68 -31.50 -11.18
C PHE A 4 21.63 -31.28 -12.70
N LEU A 5 21.98 -32.28 -13.52
CA LEU A 5 22.06 -32.16 -14.97
C LEU A 5 20.70 -32.40 -15.69
N GLU A 6 19.73 -33.03 -15.03
CA GLU A 6 18.40 -33.32 -15.63
C GLU A 6 17.34 -32.26 -15.35
N ARG A 7 17.65 -31.21 -14.58
CA ARG A 7 16.70 -30.13 -14.36
C ARG A 7 16.68 -29.20 -15.58
N ASN A 8 15.63 -29.30 -16.38
CA ASN A 8 15.37 -28.40 -17.50
C ASN A 8 14.90 -27.03 -16.96
N ILE A 9 15.84 -26.24 -16.42
CA ILE A 9 15.56 -24.94 -15.81
C ILE A 9 15.47 -23.89 -16.92
N GLN A 10 14.26 -23.38 -17.16
CA GLN A 10 14.03 -22.28 -18.07
C GLN A 10 14.66 -20.99 -17.52
N ARG A 11 15.44 -20.30 -18.36
CA ARG A 11 16.04 -19.00 -18.04
C ARG A 11 15.30 -17.90 -18.81
N VAL A 12 14.98 -16.81 -18.12
CA VAL A 12 14.33 -15.63 -18.70
C VAL A 12 15.03 -14.36 -18.19
N ILE A 13 15.12 -13.34 -19.04
CA ILE A 13 15.53 -11.99 -18.63
C ILE A 13 14.26 -11.25 -18.22
N GLN A 14 14.23 -10.73 -17.00
CA GLN A 14 13.12 -9.96 -16.48
C GLN A 14 13.61 -8.59 -16.04
N GLU A 15 13.09 -7.56 -16.69
CA GLU A 15 13.23 -6.18 -16.22
C GLU A 15 11.99 -5.84 -15.39
N SER A 16 12.16 -5.68 -14.09
CA SER A 16 11.08 -5.35 -13.18
C SER A 16 10.87 -3.85 -13.15
N VAL A 17 9.67 -3.41 -13.53
CA VAL A 17 9.24 -2.01 -13.44
C VAL A 17 7.95 -1.92 -12.63
N PRO A 18 7.72 -0.82 -11.89
CA PRO A 18 6.47 -0.65 -11.17
C PRO A 18 5.30 -0.51 -12.14
N GLY A 19 4.21 -1.23 -11.86
CA GLY A 19 2.92 -1.00 -12.52
C GLY A 19 2.27 0.31 -12.09
N LYS A 20 1.07 0.60 -12.62
CA LYS A 20 0.23 1.74 -12.21
C LYS A 20 -1.12 1.21 -11.74
N GLN A 21 -1.28 1.03 -10.44
CA GLN A 21 -2.43 0.35 -9.85
C GLN A 21 -2.78 0.89 -8.47
N ILE A 22 -4.07 0.90 -8.17
CA ILE A 22 -4.61 0.96 -6.79
C ILE A 22 -5.00 -0.47 -6.43
N THR A 23 -4.26 -1.10 -5.53
CA THR A 23 -4.49 -2.49 -5.13
C THR A 23 -5.52 -2.59 -4.00
N ILE A 24 -5.52 -1.61 -3.10
CA ILE A 24 -6.48 -1.50 -1.99
C ILE A 24 -6.99 -0.06 -1.91
N ALA A 25 -8.30 0.08 -1.74
CA ALA A 25 -8.97 1.30 -1.29
C ALA A 25 -10.09 0.91 -0.33
N HIS A 26 -9.84 1.05 0.97
CA HIS A 26 -10.69 0.50 2.01
C HIS A 26 -10.97 1.51 3.12
N VAL A 27 -12.16 1.42 3.73
CA VAL A 27 -12.54 2.24 4.88
C VAL A 27 -12.91 1.32 6.04
N ILE A 28 -12.29 1.56 7.18
CA ILE A 28 -12.67 0.97 8.46
C ILE A 28 -13.49 2.02 9.21
N ALA A 29 -14.81 1.83 9.27
CA ALA A 29 -15.71 2.83 9.84
C ALA A 29 -15.55 3.02 11.36
N SER A 30 -15.26 1.93 12.08
CA SER A 30 -15.05 1.93 13.54
C SER A 30 -13.87 1.00 13.89
N PRO A 31 -12.62 1.44 13.67
CA PRO A 31 -11.44 0.71 14.08
C PRO A 31 -11.43 0.40 15.58
N MET A 32 -10.82 -0.72 15.96
CA MET A 32 -10.60 -1.02 17.37
C MET A 32 -9.54 -0.07 17.95
N PRO A 33 -9.64 0.36 19.23
CA PRO A 33 -8.71 1.31 19.86
C PRO A 33 -7.22 0.94 19.64
N ASP A 34 -6.87 -0.34 19.83
CA ASP A 34 -5.51 -0.87 19.62
C ASP A 34 -4.97 -0.63 18.20
N ILE A 35 -5.83 -0.46 17.20
CA ILE A 35 -5.42 -0.17 15.82
C ILE A 35 -4.85 1.25 15.71
N TYR A 36 -5.48 2.23 16.35
CA TYR A 36 -4.97 3.62 16.34
C TYR A 36 -3.61 3.70 17.03
N GLU A 37 -3.44 3.05 18.18
CA GLU A 37 -2.18 3.00 18.91
C GLU A 37 -1.05 2.39 18.06
N ARG A 38 -1.33 1.27 17.40
CA ARG A 38 -0.34 0.58 16.54
C ARG A 38 0.02 1.38 15.30
N LEU A 39 -0.91 2.18 14.78
CA LEU A 39 -0.67 3.06 13.64
C LEU A 39 -0.05 4.39 14.05
N GLY A 40 0.00 4.71 15.35
CA GLY A 40 0.55 5.97 15.86
C GLY A 40 -0.28 7.19 15.48
N ILE A 41 -1.60 7.04 15.36
CA ILE A 41 -2.54 8.10 14.99
C ILE A 41 -3.55 8.35 16.11
N ASP A 42 -4.15 9.54 16.14
CA ASP A 42 -5.19 9.88 17.11
C ASP A 42 -6.49 9.09 16.85
N GLU A 43 -7.21 8.74 17.92
CA GLU A 43 -8.53 8.08 17.85
C GLU A 43 -9.62 9.07 17.39
N LYS A 44 -9.67 9.36 16.08
CA LYS A 44 -10.56 10.37 15.46
C LYS A 44 -11.60 9.78 14.50
N GLY A 45 -12.08 8.55 14.75
CA GLY A 45 -13.13 7.93 13.95
C GLY A 45 -12.60 7.11 12.76
N ALA A 46 -13.31 7.08 11.64
CA ALA A 46 -13.03 6.14 10.55
C ALA A 46 -11.61 6.30 9.95
N ILE A 47 -11.01 5.19 9.49
CA ILE A 47 -9.69 5.16 8.83
C ILE A 47 -9.85 4.76 7.37
N GLY A 48 -9.25 5.53 6.46
CA GLY A 48 -9.05 5.16 5.05
C GLY A 48 -7.67 4.54 4.84
N ILE A 49 -7.59 3.43 4.08
CA ILE A 49 -6.35 2.72 3.75
C ILE A 49 -6.23 2.58 2.24
N LEU A 50 -5.08 3.00 1.70
CA LEU A 50 -4.75 2.88 0.29
C LEU A 50 -3.44 2.09 0.12
N THR A 51 -3.41 1.20 -0.87
CA THR A 51 -2.19 0.54 -1.34
C THR A 51 -2.01 0.82 -2.81
N LEU A 52 -0.92 1.50 -3.16
CA LEU A 52 -0.71 2.09 -4.47
C LEU A 52 0.60 1.58 -5.07
N THR A 53 0.65 1.52 -6.40
CA THR A 53 1.88 1.31 -7.15
C THR A 53 1.87 2.26 -8.35
N PRO A 54 2.93 3.05 -8.60
CA PRO A 54 4.16 3.16 -7.81
C PRO A 54 3.93 3.95 -6.49
N TYR A 55 4.79 3.76 -5.50
CA TYR A 55 4.57 4.26 -4.12
C TYR A 55 4.55 5.79 -4.03
N GLU A 56 5.23 6.49 -4.94
CA GLU A 56 5.24 7.95 -5.03
C GLU A 56 3.85 8.55 -5.29
N THR A 57 2.91 7.75 -5.83
CA THR A 57 1.52 8.18 -6.02
C THR A 57 0.76 8.38 -4.70
N ALA A 58 1.30 7.92 -3.56
CA ALA A 58 0.74 8.20 -2.24
C ALA A 58 0.60 9.70 -1.96
N ILE A 59 1.57 10.50 -2.41
CA ILE A 59 1.54 11.97 -2.28
C ILE A 59 0.36 12.57 -3.05
N ILE A 60 0.11 12.07 -4.26
CA ILE A 60 -0.99 12.52 -5.11
C ILE A 60 -2.33 12.13 -4.49
N ALA A 61 -2.44 10.90 -3.98
CA ALA A 61 -3.66 10.43 -3.34
C ALA A 61 -3.99 11.22 -2.07
N ALA A 62 -2.99 11.52 -1.23
CA ALA A 62 -3.16 12.32 -0.03
C ALA A 62 -3.59 13.77 -0.33
N ASP A 63 -2.99 14.39 -1.36
CA ASP A 63 -3.38 15.73 -1.81
C ASP A 63 -4.84 15.76 -2.31
N ILE A 64 -5.26 14.75 -3.08
CA ILE A 64 -6.65 14.64 -3.53
C ILE A 64 -7.59 14.44 -2.33
N ALA A 65 -7.27 13.54 -1.41
CA ALA A 65 -8.14 13.20 -0.28
C ALA A 65 -8.44 14.44 0.60
N THR A 66 -7.40 15.19 0.97
CA THR A 66 -7.53 16.39 1.84
C THR A 66 -8.24 17.56 1.16
N LYS A 67 -8.29 17.59 -0.18
CA LYS A 67 -9.03 18.61 -0.94
C LYS A 67 -10.50 18.24 -1.18
N VAL A 68 -10.83 16.95 -1.19
CA VAL A 68 -12.18 16.45 -1.50
C VAL A 68 -13.05 16.34 -0.24
N ALA A 69 -12.45 16.04 0.90
CA ALA A 69 -13.18 15.81 2.15
C ALA A 69 -12.40 16.36 3.37
N ASP A 70 -13.12 16.52 4.48
CA ASP A 70 -12.54 16.88 5.77
C ASP A 70 -11.87 15.65 6.40
N VAL A 71 -10.63 15.39 5.97
CA VAL A 71 -9.81 14.25 6.41
C VAL A 71 -8.41 14.71 6.75
N GLU A 72 -7.81 14.10 7.77
CA GLU A 72 -6.41 14.29 8.14
C GLU A 72 -5.56 13.12 7.62
N ILE A 73 -4.32 13.41 7.21
CA ILE A 73 -3.38 12.36 6.82
C ILE A 73 -2.75 11.77 8.08
N GLY A 74 -3.09 10.51 8.38
CA GLY A 74 -2.47 9.78 9.49
C GLY A 74 -1.00 9.45 9.23
N PHE A 75 -0.71 8.75 8.13
CA PHE A 75 0.65 8.54 7.65
C PHE A 75 0.71 8.56 6.13
N LEU A 76 1.91 8.80 5.60
CA LEU A 76 2.21 8.70 4.19
C LEU A 76 3.57 8.01 4.03
N ASP A 77 3.59 6.89 3.32
CA ASP A 77 4.79 6.13 3.02
C ASP A 77 5.00 6.09 1.50
N ARG A 78 6.22 6.41 1.05
CA ARG A 78 6.57 6.69 -0.35
C ARG A 78 7.78 5.91 -0.81
#